data_AF-A0A511YCA1-F1
#
_entry.id   AF-A0A511YCA1-F1
#
_cell.length_a   1.000
_cell.length_b   1.000
_cell.length_c   1.000
_cell.angle_alpha   90.00
_cell.angle_beta   90.00
_cell.angle_gamma   90.00
#
_symmetry.space_group_name_H-M   'P 1'
#
loop_
_entity.id
_entity.type
_entity.pdbx_description
1 polymer ?
#
loop_
_entity_poly.entity_id
_entity_poly.type
_entity_poly.pdbx_seq_one_letter_code
_entity_poly.pdbx_strand_id
1 'polypeptide(L)'
;MKINILLTFFITVIIFAQCKSQTSQPISIADYPNFYNQTVSNLNNLMPNKTNYYNQPLSAFLQALAQNNISIKAYDPGPFDNNFLTLMFINDAESSSIISQNGYVQAHIAITFQQTFDYQQASSILNQYHWFWNSTSENFYKNLIIKKIEFWYVRGLTNKSQAPK
;
A
#
# COMPACT_ATOMS: atom_id res chain seq x y z
N MET A 1 35.35 25.96 -51.57
CA MET A 1 34.16 25.59 -50.77
C MET A 1 34.59 24.59 -49.71
N LYS A 2 34.64 24.99 -48.44
CA LYS A 2 34.92 24.10 -47.30
C LYS A 2 33.61 23.91 -46.54
N ILE A 3 33.21 22.66 -46.38
CA ILE A 3 31.95 22.24 -45.76
C ILE A 3 32.10 22.35 -44.23
N ASN A 4 31.18 23.09 -43.62
CA ASN A 4 31.03 23.21 -42.16
C ASN A 4 30.45 21.89 -41.61
N ILE A 5 31.12 21.28 -40.63
CA ILE A 5 30.55 20.20 -39.81
C ILE A 5 30.36 20.76 -38.41
N LEU A 6 29.12 21.16 -38.15
CA LEU A 6 28.59 21.54 -36.85
C LEU A 6 28.47 20.28 -35.99
N LEU A 7 29.30 20.14 -34.95
CA LEU A 7 29.25 18.99 -34.05
C LEU A 7 28.26 19.29 -32.91
N THR A 8 27.02 18.83 -33.10
CA THR A 8 25.97 18.84 -32.08
C THR A 8 26.23 17.69 -31.10
N PHE A 9 26.59 17.98 -29.84
CA PHE A 9 26.76 16.95 -28.81
C PHE A 9 25.68 17.08 -27.72
N PHE A 10 24.73 16.15 -27.81
CA PHE A 10 24.02 15.44 -26.74
C PHE A 10 23.65 16.21 -25.46
N ILE A 11 22.38 16.62 -25.43
CA ILE A 11 21.55 16.76 -24.23
C ILE A 11 21.53 15.41 -23.51
N THR A 12 22.34 15.23 -22.47
CA THR A 12 22.08 14.19 -21.48
C THR A 12 21.09 14.75 -20.48
N VAL A 13 19.83 14.33 -20.64
CA VAL A 13 18.72 14.64 -19.77
C VAL A 13 19.08 14.16 -18.37
N ILE A 14 19.35 15.10 -17.46
CA ILE A 14 19.37 14.82 -16.03
C ILE A 14 17.90 14.63 -15.61
N ILE A 15 17.37 13.43 -15.87
CA ILE A 15 16.18 12.96 -15.15
C ILE A 15 16.73 12.44 -13.83
N PHE A 16 17.04 13.35 -12.89
CA PHE A 16 16.79 12.99 -11.50
C PHE A 16 15.29 12.82 -11.42
N ALA A 17 14.86 11.58 -11.66
CA ALA A 17 13.57 11.11 -11.24
C ALA A 17 13.45 11.62 -9.82
N GLN A 18 12.43 12.43 -9.60
CA GLN A 18 12.04 12.84 -8.27
C GLN A 18 11.88 11.54 -7.48
N CYS A 19 12.94 11.12 -6.77
CA CYS A 19 12.81 10.32 -5.58
C CYS A 19 12.12 11.24 -4.60
N LYS A 20 10.82 11.40 -4.79
CA LYS A 20 9.88 11.72 -3.75
C LYS A 20 9.93 10.50 -2.83
N SER A 21 11.01 10.40 -2.04
CA SER A 21 10.86 9.88 -0.70
C SER A 21 9.92 10.87 -0.02
N GLN A 22 8.63 10.72 -0.28
CA GLN A 22 7.59 11.37 0.49
C GLN A 22 7.61 10.66 1.83
N THR A 23 8.54 11.09 2.70
CA THR A 23 8.33 11.00 4.14
C THR A 23 7.10 11.85 4.42
N SER A 24 5.94 11.21 4.24
CA SER A 24 4.64 11.78 4.52
C SER A 24 4.72 12.23 5.98
N GLN A 25 4.42 13.50 6.26
CA GLN A 25 4.39 13.96 7.64
C GLN A 25 3.42 13.07 8.44
N PRO A 26 3.77 12.64 9.67
CA PRO A 26 2.90 11.83 10.51
C PRO A 26 1.53 12.49 10.65
N ILE A 27 0.46 11.69 10.65
CA ILE A 27 -0.88 12.22 10.87
C ILE A 27 -1.04 12.65 12.33
N SER A 28 -1.53 13.86 12.56
CA SER A 28 -1.83 14.31 13.91
C SER A 28 -2.99 13.50 14.50
N ILE A 29 -2.97 13.25 15.81
CA ILE A 29 -4.06 12.52 16.46
C ILE A 29 -5.41 13.26 16.39
N ALA A 30 -5.37 14.60 16.31
CA ALA A 30 -6.57 15.43 16.16
C ALA A 30 -7.22 15.24 14.78
N ASP A 31 -6.42 15.00 13.74
CA ASP A 31 -6.90 14.81 12.37
C ASP A 31 -7.25 13.34 12.07
N TYR A 32 -6.81 12.41 12.91
CA TYR A 32 -6.98 10.98 12.70
C TYR A 32 -8.44 10.53 12.49
N PRO A 33 -9.43 10.99 13.28
CA PRO A 33 -10.84 10.63 13.05
C PRO A 33 -11.33 10.97 11.64
N ASN A 34 -10.94 12.13 11.11
CA ASN A 34 -11.34 12.58 9.78
C ASN A 34 -10.67 11.73 8.69
N PHE A 35 -9.37 11.47 8.84
CA PHE A 35 -8.64 10.56 7.96
C PHE A 35 -9.28 9.16 7.94
N TYR A 36 -9.54 8.58 9.11
CA TYR A 36 -10.18 7.26 9.23
C TYR A 36 -11.53 7.24 8.52
N ASN A 37 -12.40 8.21 8.78
CA ASN A 37 -13.72 8.28 8.17
C ASN A 37 -13.64 8.40 6.65
N GLN A 38 -12.72 9.22 6.13
CA GLN A 38 -12.50 9.35 4.69
C GLN A 38 -11.98 8.04 4.08
N THR A 39 -10.98 7.40 4.70
CA THR A 39 -10.45 6.11 4.25
C THR A 39 -11.55 5.04 4.23
N VAL A 40 -12.34 4.91 5.29
CA VAL A 40 -13.44 3.93 5.35
C VAL A 40 -14.53 4.25 4.33
N SER A 41 -14.87 5.53 4.13
CA SER A 41 -15.83 5.94 3.10
C SER A 41 -15.38 5.48 1.71
N ASN A 42 -14.09 5.65 1.38
CA ASN A 42 -13.54 5.20 0.10
C ASN A 42 -13.52 3.67 0.00
N LEU A 43 -13.19 2.96 1.08
CA LEU A 43 -13.20 1.49 1.12
C LEU A 43 -14.61 0.91 0.93
N ASN A 44 -15.65 1.58 1.44
CA ASN A 44 -17.04 1.14 1.29
C ASN A 44 -17.48 1.02 -0.19
N ASN A 45 -16.83 1.72 -1.12
CA ASN A 45 -17.10 1.58 -2.55
C ASN A 45 -16.58 0.25 -3.13
N LEU A 46 -15.58 -0.35 -2.50
CA LEU A 46 -14.92 -1.58 -2.97
C LEU A 46 -15.44 -2.83 -2.26
N MET A 47 -15.80 -2.70 -0.98
CA MET A 47 -16.15 -3.84 -0.12
C MET A 47 -17.28 -4.73 -0.65
N PRO A 48 -18.41 -4.19 -1.17
CA PRO A 48 -19.50 -5.03 -1.71
C PRO A 48 -19.07 -5.86 -2.92
N ASN A 49 -18.09 -5.36 -3.68
CA ASN A 49 -17.63 -5.92 -4.95
C ASN A 49 -16.28 -6.63 -4.83
N LYS A 50 -15.78 -6.87 -3.62
CA LYS A 50 -14.44 -7.41 -3.39
C LYS A 50 -14.20 -8.77 -4.06
N THR A 51 -15.26 -9.56 -4.23
CA THR A 51 -15.22 -10.87 -4.89
C THR A 51 -14.91 -10.76 -6.38
N ASN A 52 -15.14 -9.60 -7.01
CA ASN A 52 -14.80 -9.37 -8.42
C ASN A 52 -13.28 -9.40 -8.66
N TYR A 53 -12.48 -9.24 -7.60
CA TYR A 53 -11.03 -9.33 -7.66
C TYR A 53 -10.50 -10.72 -7.30
N TYR A 54 -11.37 -11.67 -6.93
CA TYR A 54 -10.92 -13.04 -6.67
C TYR A 54 -10.54 -13.71 -7.99
N ASN A 55 -9.49 -14.53 -7.95
CA ASN A 55 -8.84 -15.10 -9.13
C ASN A 55 -8.25 -14.06 -10.10
N GLN A 56 -8.15 -12.79 -9.69
CA GLN A 56 -7.46 -11.75 -10.44
C GLN A 56 -6.06 -11.51 -9.86
N PRO A 57 -5.11 -11.01 -10.68
CA PRO A 57 -3.84 -10.52 -10.18
C PRO A 57 -4.04 -9.35 -9.20
N LEU A 58 -3.15 -9.24 -8.21
CA LEU A 58 -3.16 -8.14 -7.23
C LEU A 58 -3.20 -6.76 -7.90
N SER A 59 -2.52 -6.58 -9.03
CA SER A 59 -2.51 -5.32 -9.80
C SER A 59 -3.92 -4.79 -10.11
N ALA A 60 -4.88 -5.66 -10.42
CA ALA A 60 -6.25 -5.24 -10.71
C ALA A 60 -6.92 -4.61 -9.47
N PHE A 61 -6.68 -5.17 -8.29
CA PHE A 61 -7.20 -4.62 -7.04
C PHE A 61 -6.46 -3.34 -6.62
N LEU A 62 -5.13 -3.29 -6.80
CA LEU A 62 -4.33 -2.07 -6.55
C LEU A 62 -4.80 -0.89 -7.41
N GLN A 63 -5.12 -1.15 -8.68
CA GLN A 63 -5.69 -0.14 -9.57
C GLN A 63 -7.04 0.37 -9.06
N ALA A 64 -7.91 -0.53 -8.57
CA ALA A 64 -9.20 -0.14 -8.01
C ALA A 64 -9.07 0.69 -6.72
N LEU A 65 -8.09 0.38 -5.86
CA LEU A 65 -7.75 1.21 -4.69
C LEU A 65 -7.34 2.62 -5.13
N ALA A 66 -6.43 2.73 -6.10
CA ALA A 66 -5.98 4.03 -6.61
C ALA A 66 -7.13 4.85 -7.23
N GLN A 67 -8.02 4.21 -8.00
CA GLN A 67 -9.21 4.85 -8.58
C GLN A 67 -10.21 5.34 -7.52
N ASN A 68 -10.20 4.74 -6.33
CA ASN A 68 -11.02 5.15 -5.19
C ASN A 68 -10.26 6.07 -4.22
N ASN A 69 -9.14 6.67 -4.64
CA ASN A 69 -8.31 7.58 -3.83
C ASN A 69 -7.81 6.93 -2.52
N ILE A 70 -7.50 5.62 -2.56
CA ILE A 70 -6.90 4.91 -1.43
C ILE A 70 -5.41 4.76 -1.71
N SER A 71 -4.60 5.46 -0.93
CA SER A 71 -3.15 5.37 -0.99
C SER A 71 -2.65 4.36 0.04
N ILE A 72 -1.97 3.32 -0.44
CA ILE A 72 -1.24 2.38 0.42
C ILE A 72 0.05 3.08 0.86
N LYS A 73 0.35 2.99 2.15
CA LYS A 73 1.49 3.67 2.77
C LYS A 73 2.52 2.66 3.30
N ALA A 74 2.05 1.56 3.86
CA ALA A 74 2.90 0.47 4.34
C ALA A 74 2.27 -0.89 4.06
N TYR A 75 3.05 -1.94 4.25
CA TYR A 75 2.59 -3.31 4.11
C TYR A 75 3.34 -4.27 5.05
N ASP A 76 2.72 -5.42 5.28
CA ASP A 76 3.31 -6.52 6.06
C ASP A 76 2.98 -7.86 5.38
N PRO A 77 3.99 -8.63 4.90
CA PRO A 77 3.78 -9.95 4.33
C PRO A 77 3.50 -11.04 5.39
N GLY A 78 3.36 -10.67 6.67
CA GLY A 78 3.14 -11.58 7.78
C GLY A 78 4.42 -12.30 8.19
N PRO A 79 4.59 -12.69 9.46
CA PRO A 79 5.82 -13.35 9.89
C PRO A 79 5.92 -14.83 9.47
N PHE A 80 4.81 -15.48 9.10
CA PHE A 80 4.77 -16.95 8.95
C PHE A 80 3.96 -17.48 7.76
N ASP A 81 3.19 -16.62 7.07
CA ASP A 81 2.34 -17.02 5.95
C ASP A 81 2.89 -16.45 4.65
N ASN A 82 3.61 -17.27 3.88
CA ASN A 82 4.15 -16.89 2.58
C ASN A 82 3.08 -16.79 1.48
N ASN A 83 1.81 -16.63 1.82
CA ASN A 83 0.70 -16.39 0.89
C ASN A 83 -0.21 -15.25 1.38
N PHE A 84 0.26 -14.42 2.30
CA PHE A 84 -0.51 -13.36 2.92
C PHE A 84 0.14 -11.98 2.73
N LEU A 85 -0.69 -10.93 2.68
CA LEU A 85 -0.23 -9.56 2.61
C LEU A 85 -1.25 -8.63 3.28
N THR A 86 -0.77 -7.82 4.21
CA THR A 86 -1.53 -6.71 4.79
C THR A 86 -1.13 -5.41 4.13
N LEU A 87 -2.11 -4.63 3.68
CA LEU A 87 -1.95 -3.28 3.15
C LEU A 87 -2.45 -2.27 4.19
N MET A 88 -1.61 -1.29 4.52
CA MET A 88 -1.84 -0.29 5.55
C MET A 88 -1.87 1.12 4.94
N PHE A 89 -2.67 2.00 5.53
CA PHE A 89 -2.88 3.38 5.05
C PHE A 89 -2.11 4.43 5.85
N ILE A 90 -1.36 3.99 6.85
CA ILE A 90 -0.47 4.79 7.69
C ILE A 90 0.90 4.10 7.62
N ASN A 91 1.98 4.88 7.60
CA ASN A 91 3.33 4.36 7.38
C ASN A 91 4.29 4.58 8.55
N ASP A 92 3.82 5.08 9.69
CA ASP A 92 4.69 5.38 10.80
C ASP A 92 4.26 4.65 12.09
N ALA A 93 5.24 3.97 12.69
CA ALA A 93 5.06 3.20 13.91
C ALA A 93 4.69 4.09 15.10
N GLU A 94 5.16 5.35 15.08
CA GLU A 94 4.85 6.34 16.11
C GLU A 94 3.36 6.72 16.09
N SER A 95 2.80 7.17 14.96
CA SER A 95 1.36 7.41 14.84
C SER A 95 0.57 6.16 15.14
N SER A 96 1.04 4.99 14.69
CA SER A 96 0.36 3.73 15.01
C SER A 96 0.22 3.50 16.52
N SER A 97 1.29 3.77 17.28
CA SER A 97 1.30 3.71 18.73
C SER A 97 0.36 4.76 19.35
N ILE A 98 0.46 6.02 18.91
CA ILE A 98 -0.37 7.13 19.41
C ILE A 98 -1.86 6.88 19.16
N ILE A 99 -2.22 6.40 17.96
CA ILE A 99 -3.60 6.03 17.59
C ILE A 99 -4.14 4.96 18.54
N SER A 100 -3.36 3.90 18.78
CA SER A 100 -3.73 2.81 19.68
C SER A 100 -3.91 3.27 21.12
N GLN A 101 -2.99 4.12 21.62
CA GLN A 101 -3.05 4.71 22.96
C GLN A 101 -4.30 5.57 23.17
N ASN A 102 -4.79 6.23 22.12
CA ASN A 102 -6.03 7.00 22.13
C ASN A 102 -7.29 6.13 21.93
N GLY A 103 -7.15 4.80 21.93
CA GLY A 103 -8.27 3.87 21.84
C GLY A 103 -8.81 3.67 20.42
N TYR A 104 -8.18 4.25 19.41
CA TYR A 104 -8.60 4.15 18.03
C TYR A 104 -8.09 2.88 17.34
N VAL A 105 -8.74 2.51 16.25
CA VAL A 105 -8.36 1.38 15.37
C VAL A 105 -7.85 1.86 14.03
N GLN A 106 -7.00 1.06 13.39
CA GLN A 106 -6.45 1.35 12.08
C GLN A 106 -7.03 0.42 11.02
N ALA A 107 -7.81 1.00 10.10
CA ALA A 107 -8.30 0.27 8.94
C ALA A 107 -7.13 -0.29 8.13
N HIS A 108 -7.25 -1.55 7.70
CA HIS A 108 -6.29 -2.19 6.81
C HIS A 108 -6.98 -3.25 5.95
N ILE A 109 -6.29 -3.69 4.90
CA ILE A 109 -6.77 -4.76 4.03
C ILE A 109 -5.83 -5.95 4.16
N ALA A 110 -6.40 -7.11 4.46
CA ALA A 110 -5.72 -8.38 4.43
C ALA A 110 -6.03 -9.10 3.11
N ILE A 111 -5.00 -9.61 2.45
CA ILE A 111 -5.09 -10.33 1.18
C ILE A 111 -4.44 -11.69 1.35
N THR A 112 -5.17 -12.73 0.98
CA THR A 112 -4.64 -14.09 0.85
C THR A 112 -4.49 -14.42 -0.62
N PHE A 113 -3.35 -14.98 -1.01
CA PHE A 113 -3.06 -15.42 -2.36
C PHE A 113 -3.29 -16.92 -2.53
N GLN A 114 -3.48 -17.35 -3.78
CA GLN A 114 -3.62 -18.78 -4.11
C GLN A 114 -2.28 -19.50 -4.02
N GLN A 115 -1.24 -18.90 -4.59
CA GLN A 115 0.13 -19.38 -4.50
C GLN A 115 0.87 -18.75 -3.33
N THR A 116 1.93 -19.43 -2.90
CA THR A 116 2.95 -18.86 -2.03
C THR A 116 3.93 -17.99 -2.83
N PHE A 117 4.55 -17.01 -2.19
CA PHE A 117 5.66 -16.20 -2.69
C PHE A 117 6.97 -16.55 -1.97
N ASP A 118 8.09 -16.08 -2.51
CA ASP A 118 9.40 -16.21 -1.86
C ASP A 118 9.49 -15.29 -0.64
N TYR A 119 9.42 -15.89 0.55
CA TYR A 119 9.44 -15.16 1.81
C TYR A 119 10.78 -14.49 2.11
N GLN A 120 11.90 -15.08 1.66
CA GLN A 120 13.22 -14.49 1.87
C GLN A 120 13.36 -13.23 1.03
N GLN A 121 12.94 -13.28 -0.23
CA GLN A 121 12.93 -12.09 -1.10
C GLN A 121 11.97 -11.01 -0.57
N ALA A 122 10.76 -11.40 -0.15
CA ALA A 122 9.82 -10.50 0.51
C ALA A 122 10.45 -9.79 1.71
N SER A 123 11.13 -10.55 2.58
CA SER A 123 11.81 -10.04 3.78
C SER A 123 12.97 -9.11 3.44
N SER A 124 13.76 -9.42 2.40
CA SER A 124 14.83 -8.54 1.93
C SER A 124 14.27 -7.19 1.45
N ILE A 125 13.18 -7.19 0.67
CA ILE A 125 12.51 -5.96 0.22
C ILE A 125 11.96 -5.20 1.43
N LEU A 126 11.31 -5.89 2.37
CA LEU A 126 10.73 -5.28 3.57
C LEU A 126 11.79 -4.57 4.42
N ASN A 127 12.92 -5.23 4.66
CA ASN A 127 14.03 -4.68 5.44
C ASN A 127 14.73 -3.51 4.72
N GLN A 128 14.89 -3.61 3.39
CA GLN A 128 15.50 -2.55 2.60
C GLN A 128 14.66 -1.26 2.59
N TYR A 129 13.33 -1.40 2.61
CA TYR A 129 12.40 -0.28 2.48
C TYR A 129 11.54 -0.05 3.71
N HIS A 130 11.93 -0.58 4.88
CA HIS A 130 11.29 -0.35 6.17
C HIS A 130 9.75 -0.40 6.13
N TRP A 131 9.17 -1.47 5.61
CA TRP A 131 7.72 -1.67 5.50
C TRP A 131 6.96 -0.67 4.61
N PHE A 132 7.62 0.31 4.00
CA PHE A 132 6.96 1.28 3.11
C PHE A 132 6.53 0.62 1.80
N TRP A 133 5.27 0.80 1.44
CA TRP A 133 4.78 0.37 0.13
C TRP A 133 5.39 1.27 -0.96
N ASN A 134 6.03 0.66 -1.96
CA ASN A 134 6.69 1.36 -3.05
C ASN A 134 6.69 0.52 -4.34
N SER A 135 7.28 1.04 -5.41
CA SER A 135 7.31 0.35 -6.71
C SER A 135 8.03 -1.00 -6.67
N THR A 136 9.05 -1.19 -5.82
CA THR A 136 9.74 -2.48 -5.67
C THR A 136 8.83 -3.51 -5.02
N SER A 137 8.16 -3.17 -3.91
CA SER A 137 7.22 -4.10 -3.26
C SER A 137 6.02 -4.38 -4.17
N GLU A 138 5.47 -3.36 -4.82
CA GLU A 138 4.37 -3.53 -5.77
C GLU A 138 4.75 -4.50 -6.90
N ASN A 139 5.91 -4.30 -7.54
CA ASN A 139 6.35 -5.17 -8.63
C ASN A 139 6.55 -6.62 -8.19
N PHE A 140 6.92 -6.86 -6.94
CA PHE A 140 7.06 -8.21 -6.38
C PHE A 140 5.69 -8.91 -6.21
N TYR A 141 4.69 -8.22 -5.66
CA TYR A 141 3.38 -8.83 -5.35
C TYR A 141 2.34 -8.74 -6.48
N LYS A 142 2.47 -7.80 -7.43
CA LYS A 142 1.37 -7.41 -8.35
C LYS A 142 0.77 -8.53 -9.20
N ASN A 143 1.54 -9.59 -9.48
CA ASN A 143 1.09 -10.72 -10.29
C ASN A 143 0.54 -11.89 -9.46
N LEU A 144 0.56 -11.79 -8.13
CA LEU A 144 -0.01 -12.82 -7.28
C LEU A 144 -1.53 -12.88 -7.42
N ILE A 145 -2.09 -14.08 -7.49
CA ILE A 145 -3.51 -14.29 -7.70
C ILE A 145 -4.24 -14.27 -6.38
N ILE A 146 -5.22 -13.39 -6.27
CA ILE A 146 -6.01 -13.19 -5.06
C ILE A 146 -6.94 -14.39 -4.84
N LYS A 147 -6.86 -14.96 -3.64
CA LYS A 147 -7.82 -15.94 -3.11
C LYS A 147 -8.91 -15.27 -2.28
N LYS A 148 -8.53 -14.28 -1.45
CA LYS A 148 -9.43 -13.63 -0.50
C LYS A 148 -8.98 -12.20 -0.22
N ILE A 149 -9.95 -11.33 0.02
CA ILE A 149 -9.76 -9.95 0.49
C ILE A 149 -10.65 -9.74 1.72
N GLU A 150 -10.05 -9.17 2.76
CA GLU A 150 -10.70 -8.90 4.05
C GLU A 150 -10.41 -7.47 4.50
N PHE A 151 -11.47 -6.72 4.80
CA PHE A 151 -11.38 -5.35 5.28
C PHE A 151 -11.54 -5.32 6.79
N TRP A 152 -10.47 -4.96 7.49
CA TRP A 152 -10.42 -4.97 8.95
C TRP A 152 -10.58 -3.57 9.51
N TYR A 153 -11.22 -3.49 10.69
CA TYR A 153 -11.40 -2.24 11.43
C TYR A 153 -12.08 -1.11 10.64
N VAL A 154 -13.06 -1.46 9.81
CA VAL A 154 -13.82 -0.56 8.92
C VAL A 154 -15.26 -0.28 9.37
N ARG A 155 -15.63 -0.62 10.62
CA ARG A 155 -17.00 -0.37 11.13
C ARG A 155 -17.05 0.49 12.39
N GLY A 156 -16.05 1.34 12.60
CA GLY A 156 -16.05 2.35 13.65
C GLY A 156 -14.66 2.60 14.21
N LEU A 157 -14.37 3.87 14.45
CA LEU A 157 -13.06 4.38 14.87
C LEU A 157 -12.50 3.75 16.15
N THR A 158 -13.35 3.23 17.04
CA THR A 158 -12.94 2.62 18.31
C THR A 158 -13.33 1.14 18.43
N ASN A 159 -13.86 0.53 17.35
CA ASN A 159 -14.40 -0.82 17.43
C ASN A 159 -13.33 -1.89 17.13
N LYS A 160 -12.78 -2.50 18.18
CA LYS A 160 -11.64 -3.44 18.13
C LYS A 160 -12.01 -4.90 17.90
N SER A 161 -13.28 -5.29 18.02
CA SER A 161 -13.67 -6.71 18.14
C SER A 161 -14.52 -7.20 16.98
N GLN A 162 -14.23 -6.74 15.76
CA GLN A 162 -15.09 -7.03 14.61
C GLN A 162 -14.44 -8.02 13.65
N ALA A 163 -15.26 -8.98 13.22
CA ALA A 163 -14.94 -9.80 12.06
C ALA A 163 -14.75 -8.90 10.82
N PRO A 164 -13.82 -9.27 9.92
CA PRO A 164 -13.56 -8.51 8.71
C PRO A 164 -14.81 -8.44 7.84
N LYS A 165 -14.91 -7.35 7.07
CA LYS A 165 -15.93 -7.22 6.02
C LYS A 165 -15.44 -7.77 4.70
#